data_AF-A0ABD2KNG4-F1
#
_entry.id   AF-A0ABD2KNG4-F1
#
_cell.length_a   1.000
_cell.length_b   1.000
_cell.length_c   1.000
_cell.angle_alpha   90.00
_cell.angle_beta   90.00
_cell.angle_gamma   90.00
#
_symmetry.space_group_name_H-M   'P 1'
#
loop_
_entity.id
_entity.type
_entity.pdbx_description
1 polymer ?
#
loop_
_entity_poly.entity_id
_entity_poly.type
_entity_poly.pdbx_seq_one_letter_code
_entity_poly.pdbx_strand_id
1 'polypeptide(L)'
;MNAHGVGTSKFNDQQIMAFAERMKEYPAKSAVLNSPPEQKALINFILVKNLLQIEEKVRRIRYSETPIPELFYTQCDTFESIFSRKKNLIELYNKFSTKPIQAVPEIFFEKIRQFGPFSIKPAPLLMDLLCVFEIGKTFPFFEQLNNNDKIALCSNIAMPLYVLCSSFYSVQQNCDVLCTPDGVLAINIFTNSYYKQDSVFMTMGDKLLRKAVQSFIRIKLSNEEFVLIRAIIYSHMVSPGLSDQAQKLLRSEAEKYSALLMNVVQERIKVQAELELDARENIVSPNGNYGIF
;
A
#
# COMPACT_ATOMS: atom_id res chain seq x y z
N MET A 1 -18.24 -14.49 18.23
CA MET A 1 -17.44 -15.37 17.35
C MET A 1 -15.98 -15.16 17.69
N ASN A 2 -15.30 -16.24 18.05
CA ASN A 2 -13.99 -16.22 18.71
C ASN A 2 -12.91 -15.54 17.86
N ALA A 3 -12.26 -14.54 18.46
CA ALA A 3 -11.06 -13.90 17.92
C ALA A 3 -9.88 -14.86 18.08
N HIS A 4 -9.65 -15.72 17.09
CA HIS A 4 -8.35 -16.35 16.92
C HIS A 4 -7.39 -15.31 16.36
N GLY A 5 -6.39 -14.95 17.18
CA GLY A 5 -5.30 -14.06 16.80
C GLY A 5 -4.59 -14.61 15.57
N VAL A 6 -4.78 -13.95 14.44
CA VAL A 6 -3.94 -14.14 13.26
C VAL A 6 -2.58 -13.54 13.63
N GLY A 7 -1.57 -14.39 13.59
CA GLY A 7 -0.18 -14.01 13.83
C GLY A 7 0.18 -12.82 12.96
N THR A 8 0.33 -11.67 13.61
CA THR A 8 1.25 -10.64 13.13
C THR A 8 2.54 -11.38 12.81
N SER A 9 2.94 -11.38 11.54
CA SER A 9 4.28 -11.77 11.13
C SER A 9 5.22 -10.79 11.82
N LYS A 10 5.58 -11.11 13.06
CA LYS A 10 6.71 -10.51 13.75
C LYS A 10 7.95 -10.98 12.97
N PHE A 11 8.25 -10.27 11.89
CA PHE A 11 9.62 -9.78 11.81
C PHE A 11 9.78 -8.98 13.10
N ASN A 12 10.45 -9.62 14.05
CA ASN A 12 10.56 -9.14 15.41
C ASN A 12 11.11 -7.71 15.32
N ASP A 13 10.60 -6.77 16.12
CA ASP A 13 11.22 -5.45 16.24
C ASP A 13 12.72 -5.61 16.51
N GLN A 14 13.16 -6.73 17.12
CA GLN A 14 14.58 -7.11 17.26
C GLN A 14 15.31 -7.44 15.95
N GLN A 15 14.68 -7.96 14.89
CA GLN A 15 15.34 -8.19 13.59
C GLN A 15 15.48 -6.89 12.80
N ILE A 16 14.47 -6.01 12.85
CA ILE A 16 14.52 -4.67 12.28
C ILE A 16 15.51 -3.80 13.07
N MET A 17 15.54 -3.93 14.39
CA MET A 17 16.51 -3.27 15.25
C MET A 17 17.90 -3.89 15.09
N ALA A 18 18.06 -5.19 14.88
CA ALA A 18 19.38 -5.80 14.61
C ALA A 18 19.95 -5.35 13.26
N PHE A 19 19.10 -5.23 12.24
CA PHE A 19 19.49 -4.62 10.96
C PHE A 19 19.79 -3.12 11.13
N ALA A 20 18.96 -2.37 11.85
CA ALA A 20 19.18 -0.96 12.12
C ALA A 20 20.38 -0.70 13.04
N GLU A 21 20.71 -1.60 13.97
CA GLU A 21 21.88 -1.52 14.86
C GLU A 21 23.17 -1.90 14.15
N ARG A 22 23.17 -2.95 13.31
CA ARG A 22 24.28 -3.20 12.36
C ARG A 22 24.57 -1.98 11.49
N MET A 23 23.53 -1.20 11.14
CA MET A 23 23.67 0.04 10.38
C MET A 23 23.99 1.29 11.23
N LYS A 24 23.78 1.25 12.56
CA LYS A 24 24.18 2.30 13.52
C LYS A 24 25.61 2.12 14.05
N GLU A 25 26.21 0.94 13.92
CA GLU A 25 27.66 0.73 14.12
C GLU A 25 28.49 1.24 12.92
N TYR A 26 27.82 1.62 11.83
CA TYR A 26 28.39 2.15 10.60
C TYR A 26 28.74 3.67 10.53
N PRO A 27 28.75 4.49 11.61
CA PRO A 27 29.22 5.88 11.54
C PRO A 27 30.50 6.07 12.37
N ALA A 28 31.63 5.52 11.90
CA ALA A 28 32.97 6.00 12.29
C ALA A 28 34.06 5.75 11.23
N LYS A 29 33.73 5.14 10.09
CA LYS A 29 34.65 4.96 8.95
C LYS A 29 34.03 5.52 7.67
N SER A 30 33.61 6.78 7.69
CA SER A 30 33.09 7.52 6.52
C SER A 30 34.14 7.82 5.43
N ALA A 31 35.30 7.17 5.48
CA ALA A 31 36.38 7.34 4.50
C ALA A 31 36.46 6.19 3.47
N VAL A 32 35.64 5.14 3.61
CA VAL A 32 35.68 3.97 2.74
C VAL A 32 34.28 3.66 2.23
N LEU A 33 33.70 4.56 1.42
CA LEU A 33 32.49 4.27 0.63
C LEU A 33 32.81 4.33 -0.86
N ASN A 34 33.93 3.72 -1.25
CA ASN A 34 34.44 3.71 -2.63
C ASN A 34 34.10 2.43 -3.41
N SER A 35 33.30 1.51 -2.83
CA SER A 35 32.85 0.31 -3.54
C SER A 35 31.44 0.54 -4.13
N PRO A 36 31.24 0.38 -5.44
CA PRO A 36 29.93 0.53 -6.09
C PRO A 36 28.75 -0.29 -5.48
N PRO A 37 28.98 -1.49 -4.91
CA PRO A 37 27.91 -2.29 -4.31
C PRO A 37 27.32 -1.71 -3.02
N GLU A 38 28.17 -1.18 -2.13
CA GLU A 38 27.74 -0.66 -0.82
C GLU A 38 26.93 0.63 -0.95
N GLN A 39 27.36 1.51 -1.86
CA GLN A 39 26.61 2.73 -2.17
C GLN A 39 25.22 2.40 -2.75
N LYS A 40 25.14 1.39 -3.62
CA LYS A 40 23.88 0.93 -4.20
C LYS A 40 22.93 0.36 -3.14
N ALA A 41 23.45 -0.40 -2.18
CA ALA A 41 22.66 -0.94 -1.07
C ALA A 41 22.07 0.18 -0.18
N LEU A 42 22.88 1.19 0.16
CA LEU A 42 22.43 2.34 0.93
C LEU A 42 21.34 3.15 0.20
N ILE A 43 21.52 3.42 -1.09
CA ILE A 43 20.52 4.11 -1.92
C ILE A 43 19.21 3.33 -1.92
N ASN A 44 19.27 2.01 -2.11
CA ASN A 44 18.08 1.15 -2.12
C ASN A 44 17.34 1.19 -0.78
N PHE A 45 18.08 1.15 0.33
CA PHE A 45 17.50 1.25 1.67
C PHE A 45 16.78 2.60 1.88
N ILE A 46 17.42 3.70 1.50
CA ILE A 46 16.83 5.04 1.61
C ILE A 46 15.55 5.14 0.77
N LEU A 47 15.56 4.57 -0.44
CA LEU A 47 14.40 4.58 -1.32
C LEU A 47 13.21 3.83 -0.71
N VAL A 48 13.40 2.60 -0.23
CA VAL A 48 12.33 1.82 0.42
C VAL A 48 11.83 2.54 1.67
N LYS A 49 12.74 3.09 2.49
CA LYS A 49 12.38 3.86 3.69
C LYS A 49 11.50 5.06 3.35
N ASN A 50 11.81 5.80 2.30
CA ASN A 50 11.00 6.94 1.86
C ASN A 50 9.61 6.50 1.40
N LEU A 51 9.50 5.39 0.66
CA LEU A 51 8.22 4.83 0.24
C LEU A 51 7.36 4.37 1.43
N LEU A 52 7.97 3.76 2.44
CA LEU A 52 7.30 3.39 3.70
C LEU A 52 6.82 4.62 4.48
N GLN A 53 7.61 5.70 4.52
CA GLN A 53 7.17 6.94 5.16
C GLN A 53 5.98 7.59 4.44
N ILE A 54 5.97 7.57 3.10
CA ILE A 54 4.80 8.02 2.33
C ILE A 54 3.58 7.16 2.69
N GLU A 55 3.76 5.85 2.78
CA GLU A 55 2.70 4.92 3.17
C GLU A 55 2.12 5.20 4.55
N GLU A 56 2.97 5.42 5.56
CA GLU A 56 2.51 5.77 6.90
C GLU A 56 1.66 7.05 6.91
N LYS A 57 2.09 8.07 6.17
CA LYS A 57 1.35 9.33 6.02
C LYS A 57 -0.02 9.11 5.36
N VAL A 58 -0.07 8.30 4.30
CA VAL A 58 -1.32 7.94 3.61
C VAL A 58 -2.26 7.22 4.55
N ARG A 59 -1.77 6.23 5.31
CA ARG A 59 -2.61 5.51 6.29
C ARG A 59 -3.17 6.44 7.34
N ARG A 60 -2.36 7.36 7.86
CA ARG A 60 -2.84 8.35 8.83
C ARG A 60 -3.97 9.20 8.27
N ILE A 61 -3.87 9.65 7.02
CA ILE A 61 -4.95 10.39 6.36
C ILE A 61 -6.18 9.49 6.19
N ARG A 62 -5.99 8.27 5.68
CA ARG A 62 -7.05 7.32 5.35
C ARG A 62 -7.88 6.86 6.55
N TYR A 63 -7.24 6.62 7.69
CA TYR A 63 -7.87 6.09 8.91
C TYR A 63 -8.21 7.18 9.94
N SER A 64 -8.05 8.45 9.59
CA SER A 64 -8.32 9.57 10.48
C SER A 64 -9.79 9.95 10.49
N GLU A 65 -10.32 10.25 11.68
CA GLU A 65 -11.64 10.89 11.85
C GLU A 65 -11.69 12.34 11.32
N THR A 66 -10.53 13.01 11.23
CA THR A 66 -10.42 14.35 10.65
C THR A 66 -10.75 14.30 9.17
N PRO A 67 -11.79 15.02 8.70
CA PRO A 67 -12.14 15.04 7.28
C PRO A 67 -11.04 15.73 6.46
N ILE A 68 -10.89 15.29 5.22
CA ILE A 68 -10.02 15.98 4.25
C ILE A 68 -10.59 17.39 4.00
N PRO A 69 -9.76 18.44 3.98
CA PRO A 69 -10.24 19.81 3.75
C PRO A 69 -10.97 19.94 2.40
N GLU A 70 -12.10 20.65 2.40
CA GLU A 70 -13.00 20.78 1.23
C GLU A 70 -12.30 21.24 -0.05
N LEU A 71 -11.26 22.08 0.09
CA LEU A 71 -10.44 22.54 -1.05
C LEU A 71 -9.92 21.38 -1.90
N PHE A 72 -9.62 20.23 -1.27
CA PHE A 72 -9.09 19.08 -1.98
C PHE A 72 -10.14 18.40 -2.87
N TYR A 73 -11.43 18.55 -2.55
CA TYR A 73 -12.55 18.04 -3.34
C TYR A 73 -13.04 19.05 -4.39
N THR A 74 -13.04 20.33 -4.06
CA THR A 74 -13.50 21.38 -5.00
C THR A 74 -12.54 21.65 -6.15
N GLN A 75 -11.29 21.18 -6.04
CA GLN A 75 -10.25 21.27 -7.08
C GLN A 75 -9.95 19.88 -7.67
N CYS A 76 -10.97 19.05 -7.86
CA CYS A 76 -10.90 17.73 -8.50
C CYS A 76 -11.77 17.65 -9.76
N ASP A 77 -12.16 18.80 -10.32
CA ASP A 77 -12.98 18.93 -11.51
C ASP A 77 -12.23 18.50 -12.78
N THR A 78 -10.91 18.65 -12.81
CA THR A 78 -10.05 18.17 -13.91
C THR A 78 -8.74 17.58 -13.39
N PHE A 79 -8.06 16.74 -14.18
CA PHE A 79 -6.73 16.24 -13.81
C PHE A 79 -5.71 17.38 -13.68
N GLU A 80 -5.81 18.40 -14.53
CA GLU A 80 -4.96 19.58 -14.52
C GLU A 80 -5.10 20.35 -13.20
N SER A 81 -6.32 20.47 -12.66
CA SER A 81 -6.54 21.10 -11.35
C SER A 81 -5.86 20.33 -10.21
N ILE A 82 -5.90 18.99 -10.25
CA ILE A 82 -5.27 18.11 -9.25
C ILE A 82 -3.74 18.22 -9.30
N PHE A 83 -3.16 18.25 -10.50
CA PHE A 83 -1.71 18.29 -10.70
C PHE A 83 -1.11 19.69 -10.53
N SER A 84 -1.85 20.75 -10.85
CA SER A 84 -1.41 22.14 -10.64
C SER A 84 -1.51 22.60 -9.19
N ARG A 85 -2.19 21.84 -8.34
CA ARG A 85 -2.34 22.16 -6.91
C ARG A 85 -0.98 22.16 -6.20
N LYS A 86 -0.56 23.35 -5.76
CA LYS A 86 0.70 23.58 -5.03
C LYS A 86 0.83 22.81 -3.72
N LYS A 87 -0.28 22.57 -3.01
CA LYS A 87 -0.27 21.83 -1.73
C LYS A 87 -0.51 20.35 -1.98
N ASN A 88 0.37 19.50 -1.47
CA ASN A 88 0.17 18.07 -1.46
C ASN A 88 -0.57 17.64 -0.17
N LEU A 89 -1.59 16.79 -0.27
CA LEU A 89 -2.35 16.30 0.87
C LEU A 89 -1.48 15.49 1.84
N ILE A 90 -0.53 14.72 1.31
CA ILE A 90 0.38 13.87 2.08
C ILE A 90 1.28 14.71 3.01
N GLU A 91 1.57 15.96 2.64
CA GLU A 91 2.33 16.89 3.49
C GLU A 91 1.53 17.37 4.70
N LEU A 92 0.20 17.30 4.64
CA LEU A 92 -0.70 17.71 5.73
C LEU A 92 -1.01 16.57 6.71
N TYR A 93 -0.37 15.40 6.58
CA TYR A 93 -0.67 14.21 7.39
C TYR A 93 -0.66 14.48 8.91
N ASN A 94 0.16 15.42 9.38
CA ASN A 94 0.25 15.78 10.80
C ASN A 94 -1.03 16.43 11.36
N LYS A 95 -1.91 16.96 10.50
CA LYS A 95 -3.22 17.52 10.87
C LYS A 95 -4.30 16.45 11.05
N PHE A 96 -4.04 15.22 10.61
CA PHE A 96 -4.98 14.12 10.71
C PHE A 96 -4.84 13.40 12.04
N SER A 97 -5.97 12.98 12.61
CA SER A 97 -6.02 12.29 13.89
C SER A 97 -5.28 10.95 13.81
N THR A 98 -4.67 10.51 14.90
CA THR A 98 -4.15 9.14 15.04
C THR A 98 -5.21 8.19 15.57
N LYS A 99 -6.39 8.70 15.95
CA LYS A 99 -7.51 7.88 16.40
C LYS A 99 -8.16 7.22 15.18
N PRO A 100 -8.48 5.91 15.25
CA PRO A 100 -9.18 5.24 14.18
C PRO A 100 -10.60 5.82 14.03
N ILE A 101 -11.13 5.74 12.81
CA ILE A 101 -12.53 6.09 12.53
C ILE A 101 -13.45 5.27 13.42
N GLN A 102 -14.40 5.93 14.06
CA GLN A 102 -15.41 5.27 14.88
C GLN A 102 -16.38 4.46 14.01
N ALA A 103 -17.02 3.45 14.60
CA ALA A 103 -17.99 2.63 13.92
C ALA A 103 -19.08 3.48 13.25
N VAL A 104 -19.37 3.14 12.00
CA VAL A 104 -20.35 3.86 11.19
C VAL A 104 -21.77 3.67 11.78
N PRO A 105 -22.52 4.75 12.06
CA PRO A 105 -23.88 4.64 12.60
C PRO A 105 -24.86 3.98 11.61
N GLU A 106 -25.90 3.27 12.08
CA GLU A 106 -26.88 2.58 11.21
C GLU A 106 -27.56 3.51 10.19
N ILE A 107 -27.78 4.78 10.56
CA ILE A 107 -28.39 5.80 9.70
C ILE A 107 -27.59 6.03 8.39
N PHE A 108 -26.29 5.74 8.39
CA PHE A 108 -25.47 5.78 7.18
C PHE A 108 -25.86 4.65 6.22
N PHE A 109 -26.05 3.44 6.73
CA PHE A 109 -26.48 2.29 5.92
C PHE A 109 -27.89 2.50 5.37
N GLU A 110 -28.79 3.11 6.15
CA GLU A 110 -30.11 3.50 5.65
C GLU A 110 -30.01 4.47 4.46
N LYS A 111 -29.15 5.49 4.54
CA LYS A 111 -28.91 6.42 3.43
C LYS A 111 -28.31 5.72 2.21
N ILE A 112 -27.33 4.82 2.39
CA ILE A 112 -26.80 4.02 1.26
C ILE A 112 -27.88 3.16 0.63
N ARG A 113 -28.75 2.53 1.45
CA ARG A 113 -29.84 1.70 0.93
C ARG A 113 -30.86 2.53 0.16
N GLN A 114 -31.13 3.76 0.59
CA GLN A 114 -32.12 4.65 -0.02
C GLN A 114 -31.61 5.38 -1.27
N PHE A 115 -30.38 5.89 -1.24
CA PHE A 115 -29.84 6.80 -2.26
C PHE A 115 -28.66 6.21 -3.04
N GLY A 116 -28.20 5.01 -2.68
CA GLY A 116 -27.04 4.35 -3.26
C GLY A 116 -25.70 4.79 -2.63
N PRO A 117 -24.61 4.06 -2.89
CA PRO A 117 -23.31 4.29 -2.26
C PRO A 117 -22.61 5.59 -2.64
N PHE A 118 -22.94 6.16 -3.80
CA PHE A 118 -22.32 7.39 -4.30
C PHE A 118 -23.02 8.66 -3.80
N SER A 119 -24.10 8.51 -3.03
CA SER A 119 -24.86 9.63 -2.47
C SER A 119 -24.19 10.27 -1.25
N ILE A 120 -23.27 9.55 -0.59
CA ILE A 120 -22.58 10.03 0.61
C ILE A 120 -21.26 10.70 0.21
N LYS A 121 -21.09 11.95 0.64
CA LYS A 121 -19.90 12.76 0.35
C LYS A 121 -18.97 12.85 1.57
N PRO A 122 -17.65 12.78 1.38
CA PRO A 122 -16.97 12.22 0.20
C PRO A 122 -17.11 10.69 0.20
N ALA A 123 -17.37 10.11 -0.97
CA ALA A 123 -17.41 8.65 -1.09
C ALA A 123 -16.02 8.07 -0.77
N PRO A 124 -15.90 6.94 -0.04
CA PRO A 124 -14.60 6.31 0.25
C PRO A 124 -13.72 6.12 -0.99
N LEU A 125 -14.33 5.74 -2.13
CA LEU A 125 -13.67 5.64 -3.43
C LEU A 125 -13.00 6.95 -3.85
N LEU A 126 -13.68 8.09 -3.70
CA LEU A 126 -13.13 9.40 -4.08
C LEU A 126 -11.92 9.76 -3.22
N MET A 127 -11.95 9.44 -1.92
CA MET A 127 -10.81 9.65 -1.04
C MET A 127 -9.62 8.77 -1.41
N ASP A 128 -9.83 7.48 -1.66
CA ASP A 128 -8.75 6.57 -2.05
C ASP A 128 -8.15 6.97 -3.42
N LEU A 129 -8.98 7.38 -4.39
CA LEU A 129 -8.51 7.90 -5.68
C LEU A 129 -7.75 9.23 -5.55
N LEU A 130 -8.22 10.14 -4.71
CA LEU A 130 -7.48 11.36 -4.39
C LEU A 130 -6.10 11.03 -3.82
N CYS A 131 -6.03 10.09 -2.87
CA CYS A 131 -4.75 9.64 -2.30
C CYS A 131 -3.82 9.07 -3.38
N VAL A 132 -4.34 8.35 -4.38
CA VAL A 132 -3.55 7.87 -5.52
C VAL A 132 -2.86 9.03 -6.25
N PHE A 133 -3.57 10.11 -6.59
CA PHE A 133 -2.94 11.24 -7.26
C PHE A 133 -1.94 11.99 -6.37
N GLU A 134 -2.25 12.11 -5.08
CA GLU A 134 -1.38 12.78 -4.11
C GLU A 134 -0.08 12.02 -3.85
N ILE A 135 -0.13 10.68 -3.82
CA ILE A 135 1.05 9.81 -3.76
C ILE A 135 1.87 9.94 -5.05
N GLY A 136 1.23 9.95 -6.22
CA GLY A 136 1.92 10.14 -7.51
C GLY A 136 2.83 11.36 -7.51
N LYS A 137 2.35 12.49 -6.98
CA LYS A 137 3.13 13.74 -6.85
C LYS A 137 4.33 13.67 -5.90
N THR A 138 4.45 12.61 -5.08
CA THR A 138 5.63 12.43 -4.20
C THR A 138 6.81 11.78 -4.92
N PHE A 139 6.61 11.24 -6.12
CA PHE A 139 7.67 10.60 -6.89
C PHE A 139 8.46 11.62 -7.72
N PRO A 140 9.81 11.65 -7.63
CA PRO A 140 10.63 12.59 -8.39
C PRO A 140 10.50 12.48 -9.92
N PHE A 141 10.25 11.28 -10.45
CA PHE A 141 10.03 11.10 -11.89
C PHE A 141 8.69 11.68 -12.35
N PHE A 142 7.71 11.80 -11.45
CA PHE A 142 6.39 12.32 -11.79
C PHE A 142 6.46 13.80 -12.14
N GLU A 143 7.33 14.57 -11.47
CA GLU A 143 7.55 15.98 -11.78
C GLU A 143 8.15 16.20 -13.18
N GLN A 144 8.95 15.24 -13.67
CA GLN A 144 9.59 15.28 -14.98
C GLN A 144 8.62 15.01 -16.14
N LEU A 145 7.43 14.46 -15.85
CA LEU A 145 6.39 14.26 -16.85
C LEU A 145 5.68 15.58 -17.17
N ASN A 146 5.40 15.81 -18.45
CA ASN A 146 4.50 16.89 -18.84
C ASN A 146 3.05 16.56 -18.43
N ASN A 147 2.15 17.56 -18.49
CA ASN A 147 0.76 17.37 -18.03
C ASN A 147 0.01 16.29 -18.82
N ASN A 148 0.20 16.20 -20.14
CA ASN A 148 -0.46 15.19 -20.96
C ASN A 148 -0.01 13.78 -20.57
N ASP A 149 1.28 13.60 -20.31
CA ASP A 149 1.84 12.32 -19.87
C ASP A 149 1.35 11.95 -18.46
N LYS A 150 1.24 12.92 -17.54
CA LYS A 150 0.64 12.71 -16.21
C LYS A 150 -0.82 12.24 -16.32
N ILE A 151 -1.61 12.89 -17.17
CA ILE A 151 -3.01 12.55 -17.41
C ILE A 151 -3.12 11.14 -18.01
N ALA A 152 -2.34 10.85 -19.06
CA ALA A 152 -2.32 9.56 -19.73
C ALA A 152 -1.94 8.43 -18.76
N LEU A 153 -0.88 8.62 -17.96
CA LEU A 153 -0.46 7.67 -16.94
C LEU A 153 -1.55 7.45 -15.90
N CYS A 154 -2.00 8.52 -15.24
CA CYS A 154 -2.98 8.48 -14.15
C CYS A 154 -4.32 7.88 -14.56
N SER A 155 -4.78 8.13 -15.79
CA SER A 155 -6.01 7.55 -16.33
C SER A 155 -5.95 6.02 -16.44
N ASN A 156 -4.76 5.46 -16.67
CA ASN A 156 -4.57 4.01 -16.80
C ASN A 156 -4.30 3.32 -15.46
N ILE A 157 -3.62 3.99 -14.51
CA ILE A 157 -3.16 3.36 -13.27
C ILE A 157 -4.07 3.59 -12.07
N ALA A 158 -4.99 4.56 -12.10
CA ALA A 158 -5.78 4.93 -10.92
C ALA A 158 -6.62 3.77 -10.36
N MET A 159 -7.35 3.05 -11.21
CA MET A 159 -8.16 1.91 -10.76
C MET A 159 -7.31 0.70 -10.32
N PRO A 160 -6.26 0.28 -11.06
CA PRO A 160 -5.31 -0.72 -10.57
C PRO A 160 -4.72 -0.38 -9.20
N LEU A 161 -4.32 0.87 -8.98
CA LEU A 161 -3.78 1.35 -7.71
C LEU A 161 -4.84 1.35 -6.60
N TYR A 162 -6.06 1.76 -6.90
CA TYR A 162 -7.18 1.67 -5.96
C TYR A 162 -7.41 0.21 -5.51
N VAL A 163 -7.46 -0.74 -6.44
CA VAL A 163 -7.64 -2.17 -6.14
C VAL A 163 -6.47 -2.71 -5.34
N LEU A 164 -5.23 -2.35 -5.70
CA LEU A 164 -4.01 -2.72 -4.96
C LEU A 164 -4.09 -2.25 -3.51
N CYS A 165 -4.31 -0.95 -3.30
CA CYS A 165 -4.33 -0.34 -1.97
C CYS A 165 -5.48 -0.89 -1.13
N SER A 166 -6.69 -0.92 -1.68
CA SER A 166 -7.88 -1.39 -0.96
C SER A 166 -7.74 -2.86 -0.57
N SER A 167 -7.21 -3.71 -1.46
CA SER A 167 -7.01 -5.13 -1.14
C SER A 167 -5.99 -5.33 -0.04
N PHE A 168 -4.85 -4.63 -0.12
CA PHE A 168 -3.80 -4.71 0.89
C PHE A 168 -4.30 -4.25 2.26
N TYR A 169 -4.97 -3.09 2.33
CA TYR A 169 -5.55 -2.58 3.56
C TYR A 169 -6.62 -3.49 4.15
N SER A 170 -7.41 -4.16 3.31
CA SER A 170 -8.43 -5.10 3.78
C SER A 170 -7.82 -6.31 4.46
N VAL A 171 -6.74 -6.87 3.89
CA VAL A 171 -6.00 -7.96 4.52
C VAL A 171 -5.42 -7.54 5.86
N GLN A 172 -4.88 -6.31 5.96
CA GLN A 172 -4.35 -5.80 7.23
C GLN A 172 -5.43 -5.57 8.29
N GLN A 173 -6.68 -5.34 7.88
CA GLN A 173 -7.84 -5.29 8.77
C GLN A 173 -8.44 -6.68 9.05
N ASN A 174 -7.79 -7.77 8.61
CA ASN A 174 -8.28 -9.15 8.71
C ASN A 174 -9.63 -9.38 7.99
N CYS A 175 -9.88 -8.66 6.91
CA CYS A 175 -11.05 -8.85 6.06
C CYS A 175 -10.70 -9.75 4.86
N ASP A 176 -11.61 -10.68 4.53
CA ASP A 176 -11.53 -11.56 3.36
C ASP A 176 -12.20 -10.97 2.11
N VAL A 177 -12.78 -9.78 2.26
CA VAL A 177 -13.45 -8.96 1.26
C VAL A 177 -12.99 -7.52 1.44
N LEU A 178 -13.06 -6.72 0.37
CA LEU A 178 -12.69 -5.32 0.38
C LEU A 178 -13.47 -4.58 1.47
N CYS A 179 -12.74 -3.95 2.39
CA CYS A 179 -13.27 -3.13 3.46
C CYS A 179 -12.74 -1.70 3.40
N THR A 180 -13.61 -0.79 3.78
CA THR A 180 -13.31 0.64 3.90
C THR A 180 -12.60 0.91 5.24
N PRO A 181 -11.99 2.09 5.45
CA PRO A 181 -11.20 2.36 6.65
C PRO A 181 -12.00 2.32 7.97
N ASP A 182 -13.32 2.48 7.88
CA ASP A 182 -14.30 2.42 8.98
C ASP A 182 -14.86 1.00 9.20
N GLY A 183 -14.33 0.00 8.48
CA GLY A 183 -14.72 -1.41 8.59
C GLY A 183 -15.95 -1.79 7.76
N VAL A 184 -16.51 -0.89 6.95
CA VAL A 184 -17.66 -1.26 6.11
C VAL A 184 -17.21 -2.15 4.96
N LEU A 185 -17.81 -3.35 4.88
CA LEU A 185 -17.59 -4.28 3.79
C LEU A 185 -18.23 -3.75 2.51
N ALA A 186 -17.43 -3.53 1.47
CA ALA A 186 -17.92 -2.98 0.20
C ALA A 186 -18.97 -3.89 -0.47
N ILE A 187 -18.98 -5.20 -0.18
CA ILE A 187 -20.02 -6.10 -0.70
C ILE A 187 -21.41 -5.75 -0.17
N ASN A 188 -21.52 -5.22 1.06
CA ASN A 188 -22.81 -4.86 1.67
C ASN A 188 -23.51 -3.73 0.92
N ILE A 189 -22.72 -2.87 0.25
CA ILE A 189 -23.23 -1.83 -0.64
C ILE A 189 -23.97 -2.46 -1.84
N PHE A 190 -23.47 -3.57 -2.37
CA PHE A 190 -23.98 -4.22 -3.57
C PHE A 190 -25.06 -5.26 -3.30
N THR A 191 -25.23 -5.68 -2.05
CA THR A 191 -26.31 -6.59 -1.66
C THR A 191 -27.71 -5.94 -1.64
N ASN A 192 -27.82 -4.64 -1.93
CA ASN A 192 -29.12 -3.96 -2.00
C ASN A 192 -29.97 -4.46 -3.18
N SER A 193 -31.30 -4.36 -3.06
CA SER A 193 -32.28 -4.86 -4.04
C SER A 193 -32.04 -4.34 -5.47
N TYR A 194 -31.45 -3.15 -5.59
CA TYR A 194 -31.18 -2.48 -6.86
C TYR A 194 -30.20 -3.24 -7.77
N TYR A 195 -29.15 -3.84 -7.20
CA TYR A 195 -28.11 -4.54 -7.97
C TYR A 195 -28.24 -6.06 -7.93
N LYS A 196 -29.03 -6.60 -6.99
CA LYS A 196 -29.18 -8.05 -6.77
C LYS A 196 -29.69 -8.81 -7.99
N GLN A 197 -30.42 -8.14 -8.89
CA GLN A 197 -30.96 -8.75 -10.11
C GLN A 197 -29.99 -8.71 -11.30
N ASP A 198 -28.91 -7.94 -11.22
CA ASP A 198 -27.90 -7.85 -12.29
C ASP A 198 -26.76 -8.84 -12.02
N SER A 199 -26.84 -10.01 -12.67
CA SER A 199 -25.86 -11.09 -12.52
C SER A 199 -24.46 -10.72 -13.02
N VAL A 200 -24.36 -9.82 -14.02
CA VAL A 200 -23.08 -9.36 -14.56
C VAL A 200 -22.40 -8.46 -13.53
N PHE A 201 -23.15 -7.51 -13.00
CA PHE A 201 -22.65 -6.57 -12.01
C PHE A 201 -22.24 -7.27 -10.70
N MET A 202 -23.05 -8.22 -10.23
CA MET A 202 -22.71 -9.05 -9.06
C MET A 202 -21.47 -9.91 -9.28
N THR A 203 -21.29 -10.49 -10.47
CA THR A 203 -20.10 -11.27 -10.81
C THR A 203 -18.84 -10.39 -10.88
N MET A 204 -18.96 -9.18 -11.43
CA MET A 204 -17.85 -8.21 -11.47
C MET A 204 -17.51 -7.73 -10.05
N GLY A 205 -18.52 -7.44 -9.24
CA GLY A 205 -18.37 -7.10 -7.82
C GLY A 205 -17.65 -8.20 -7.04
N ASP A 206 -18.06 -9.46 -7.15
CA ASP A 206 -17.38 -10.57 -6.46
C ASP A 206 -15.90 -10.71 -6.88
N LYS A 207 -15.63 -10.63 -8.19
CA LYS A 207 -14.24 -10.66 -8.70
C LYS A 207 -13.40 -9.51 -8.13
N LEU A 208 -13.92 -8.29 -8.13
CA LEU A 208 -13.18 -7.10 -7.68
C LEU A 208 -13.05 -7.02 -6.16
N LEU A 209 -14.09 -7.36 -5.41
CA LEU A 209 -14.15 -7.14 -3.97
C LEU A 209 -13.64 -8.33 -3.17
N ARG A 210 -13.82 -9.56 -3.67
CA ARG A 210 -13.43 -10.78 -2.95
C ARG A 210 -12.18 -11.41 -3.55
N LYS A 211 -12.17 -11.71 -4.85
CA LYS A 211 -11.03 -12.44 -5.46
C LYS A 211 -9.73 -11.65 -5.45
N ALA A 212 -9.81 -10.32 -5.55
CA ALA A 212 -8.64 -9.46 -5.37
C ALA A 212 -8.03 -9.65 -3.98
N VAL A 213 -8.82 -9.49 -2.91
CA VAL A 213 -8.37 -9.65 -1.51
C VAL A 213 -7.82 -11.05 -1.24
N GLN A 214 -8.51 -12.09 -1.71
CA GLN A 214 -8.03 -13.47 -1.56
C GLN A 214 -6.63 -13.70 -2.13
N SER A 215 -6.28 -13.02 -3.22
CA SER A 215 -4.94 -13.11 -3.79
C SER A 215 -3.88 -12.53 -2.84
N PHE A 216 -4.20 -11.44 -2.14
CA PHE A 216 -3.30 -10.82 -1.15
C PHE A 216 -3.18 -11.66 0.12
N ILE A 217 -4.26 -12.33 0.55
CA ILE A 217 -4.22 -13.28 1.67
C ILE A 217 -3.23 -14.41 1.40
N ARG A 218 -3.24 -14.96 0.17
CA ARG A 218 -2.33 -16.04 -0.23
C ARG A 218 -0.87 -15.58 -0.29
N ILE A 219 -0.62 -14.41 -0.88
CA ILE A 219 0.75 -13.92 -1.10
C ILE A 219 1.38 -13.41 0.20
N LYS A 220 0.59 -12.92 1.16
CA LYS A 220 1.07 -12.33 2.43
C LYS A 220 2.14 -11.26 2.20
N LEU A 221 1.80 -10.26 1.38
CA LEU A 221 2.69 -9.13 1.08
C LEU A 221 3.11 -8.42 2.37
N SER A 222 4.42 -8.18 2.50
CA SER A 222 5.01 -7.24 3.45
C SER A 222 4.71 -5.79 3.04
N ASN A 223 4.95 -4.84 3.94
CA ASN A 223 4.79 -3.42 3.63
C ASN A 223 5.79 -2.97 2.56
N GLU A 224 7.03 -3.48 2.62
CA GLU A 224 8.11 -3.21 1.68
C GLU A 224 7.73 -3.66 0.27
N GLU A 225 7.26 -4.89 0.12
CA GLU A 225 6.81 -5.40 -1.17
C GLU A 225 5.61 -4.61 -1.69
N PHE A 226 4.65 -4.28 -0.81
CA PHE A 226 3.48 -3.49 -1.19
C PHE A 226 3.87 -2.11 -1.75
N VAL A 227 4.72 -1.36 -1.06
CA VAL A 227 5.11 -0.01 -1.53
C VAL A 227 5.96 -0.07 -2.81
N LEU A 228 6.75 -1.12 -2.99
CA LEU A 228 7.51 -1.34 -4.23
C LEU A 228 6.60 -1.74 -5.40
N ILE A 229 5.65 -2.65 -5.21
CA ILE A 229 4.65 -2.98 -6.23
C ILE A 229 3.86 -1.72 -6.62
N ARG A 230 3.48 -0.91 -5.64
CA ARG A 230 2.80 0.36 -5.89
C ARG A 230 3.66 1.30 -6.74
N ALA A 231 4.94 1.45 -6.43
CA ALA A 231 5.88 2.26 -7.21
C ALA A 231 6.08 1.74 -8.65
N ILE A 232 6.10 0.41 -8.83
CA ILE A 232 6.15 -0.21 -10.17
C ILE A 232 4.90 0.17 -10.98
N ILE A 233 3.71 0.15 -10.37
CA ILE A 233 2.48 0.57 -11.04
C ILE A 233 2.50 2.08 -11.38
N TYR A 234 3.01 2.93 -10.50
CA TYR A 234 3.23 4.36 -10.84
C TYR A 234 4.24 4.55 -11.97
N SER A 235 5.10 3.58 -12.22
CA SER A 235 6.10 3.59 -13.29
C SER A 235 5.59 2.89 -14.56
N HIS A 236 4.28 2.73 -14.73
CA HIS A 236 3.71 1.98 -15.84
C HIS A 236 3.93 2.70 -17.19
N MET A 237 4.81 2.14 -18.02
CA MET A 237 5.22 2.74 -19.30
C MET A 237 4.26 2.47 -20.47
N VAL A 238 3.31 1.53 -20.35
CA VAL A 238 2.46 1.09 -21.46
C VAL A 238 1.06 1.71 -21.33
N SER A 239 1.01 3.04 -21.37
CA SER A 239 -0.25 3.79 -21.35
C SER A 239 -0.47 4.50 -22.69
N PRO A 240 -1.65 4.33 -23.33
CA PRO A 240 -2.00 5.11 -24.51
C PRO A 240 -1.87 6.60 -24.24
N GLY A 241 -1.23 7.33 -25.16
CA GLY A 241 -1.03 8.78 -25.06
C GLY A 241 0.26 9.23 -24.37
N LEU A 242 1.11 8.31 -23.89
CA LEU A 242 2.43 8.66 -23.37
C LEU A 242 3.43 8.98 -24.48
N SER A 243 4.18 10.06 -24.31
CA SER A 243 5.33 10.42 -25.14
C SER A 243 6.47 9.40 -25.04
N ASP A 244 7.29 9.27 -26.08
CA ASP A 244 8.45 8.38 -26.08
C ASP A 244 9.44 8.70 -24.94
N GLN A 245 9.57 9.98 -24.59
CA GLN A 245 10.40 10.43 -23.48
C GLN A 245 9.84 9.93 -22.14
N ALA A 246 8.54 10.08 -21.92
CA ALA A 246 7.87 9.58 -20.71
C ALA A 246 7.97 8.05 -20.62
N GLN A 247 7.77 7.33 -21.73
CA GLN A 247 7.90 5.86 -21.75
C GLN A 247 9.31 5.41 -21.36
N LYS A 248 10.37 6.09 -21.85
CA LYS A 248 11.76 5.78 -21.48
C LYS A 248 12.03 6.05 -19.99
N LEU A 249 11.56 7.19 -19.48
CA LEU A 249 11.69 7.54 -18.06
C LEU A 249 10.99 6.51 -17.17
N LEU A 250 9.71 6.23 -17.46
CA LEU A 250 8.89 5.28 -16.69
C LEU A 250 9.45 3.86 -16.76
N ARG A 251 10.00 3.44 -17.91
CA ARG A 251 10.69 2.15 -18.04
C ARG A 251 11.86 2.03 -17.06
N SER A 252 12.74 3.04 -17.03
CA SER A 252 13.90 3.04 -16.15
C SER A 252 13.49 2.98 -14.68
N GLU A 253 12.44 3.71 -14.30
CA GLU A 253 11.88 3.67 -12.96
C GLU A 253 11.26 2.31 -12.62
N ALA A 254 10.50 1.71 -13.55
CA ALA A 254 9.91 0.39 -13.36
C ALA A 254 10.98 -0.70 -13.18
N GLU A 255 12.05 -0.67 -13.98
CA GLU A 255 13.20 -1.58 -13.86
C GLU A 255 13.89 -1.43 -12.50
N LYS A 256 14.09 -0.18 -12.05
CA LYS A 256 14.65 0.12 -10.73
C LYS A 256 13.80 -0.50 -9.63
N TYR A 257 12.51 -0.16 -9.52
CA TYR A 257 11.66 -0.69 -8.44
C TYR A 257 11.46 -2.21 -8.53
N SER A 258 11.45 -2.79 -9.73
CA SER A 258 11.36 -4.25 -9.91
C SER A 258 12.61 -4.98 -9.42
N ALA A 259 13.81 -4.43 -9.70
CA ALA A 259 15.06 -4.98 -9.20
C ALA A 259 15.13 -4.91 -7.66
N LEU A 260 14.67 -3.79 -7.08
CA LEU A 260 14.54 -3.62 -5.62
C LEU A 260 13.58 -4.65 -5.02
N LEU A 261 12.40 -4.85 -5.61
CA LEU A 261 11.41 -5.83 -5.15
C LEU A 261 12.00 -7.25 -5.17
N MET A 262 12.69 -7.61 -6.25
CA MET A 262 13.34 -8.92 -6.36
C MET A 262 14.35 -9.15 -5.22
N ASN A 263 15.18 -8.16 -4.91
CA ASN A 263 16.13 -8.24 -3.81
C ASN A 263 15.42 -8.42 -2.46
N VAL A 264 14.38 -7.63 -2.17
CA VAL A 264 13.61 -7.74 -0.92
C VAL A 264 12.98 -9.12 -0.76
N VAL A 265 12.39 -9.65 -1.84
CA VAL A 265 11.77 -10.99 -1.84
C VAL A 265 12.82 -12.07 -1.60
N GLN A 266 13.97 -12.00 -2.28
CA GLN A 266 15.05 -12.97 -2.13
C GLN A 266 15.61 -12.99 -0.71
N GLU A 267 15.86 -11.81 -0.12
CA GLU A 267 16.35 -11.72 1.27
C GLU A 267 15.32 -12.28 2.25
N ARG A 268 14.02 -12.01 2.06
CA ARG A 268 12.98 -12.61 2.91
C ARG A 268 12.98 -14.14 2.83
N ILE A 269 13.11 -14.71 1.63
CA ILE A 269 13.14 -16.17 1.44
C ILE A 269 14.35 -16.79 2.13
N LYS A 270 15.53 -16.16 2.04
CA LYS A 270 16.75 -16.62 2.75
C LYS A 270 16.54 -16.64 4.26
N VAL A 271 16.03 -15.54 4.83
CA VAL A 271 15.76 -15.44 6.27
C VAL A 271 14.73 -16.48 6.72
N GLN A 272 13.69 -16.73 5.92
CA GLN A 272 12.70 -17.77 6.22
C GLN A 272 13.34 -19.18 6.23
N ALA A 273 14.21 -19.48 5.27
CA ALA A 273 14.90 -20.76 5.21
C ALA A 273 15.85 -20.97 6.42
N GLU A 274 16.57 -19.93 6.83
CA GLU A 274 17.45 -19.96 8.02
C GLU A 274 16.65 -20.23 9.30
N LEU A 275 15.53 -19.52 9.50
CA LEU A 275 14.66 -19.73 10.66
C LEU A 275 14.06 -21.15 10.71
N GLU A 276 13.72 -21.73 9.56
CA GLU A 276 13.22 -23.11 9.48
C GLU A 276 14.30 -24.14 9.80
N LEU A 277 15.56 -23.88 9.46
CA LEU A 277 16.70 -24.73 9.81
C LEU A 277 16.95 -24.68 11.33
N ASP A 278 17.04 -23.49 11.91
CA ASP A 278 17.23 -23.30 13.35
C ASP A 278 16.10 -23.96 14.16
N ALA A 279 14.85 -23.86 13.68
CA ALA A 279 13.71 -24.51 14.35
C ALA A 279 13.81 -26.05 14.31
N ARG A 280 14.37 -26.63 13.25
CA ARG A 280 14.57 -28.09 13.14
C ARG A 280 15.70 -28.57 14.05
N GLU A 281 16.81 -27.84 14.12
CA GLU A 281 17.94 -28.20 14.98
C GLU A 281 17.56 -28.17 16.47
N ASN A 282 16.70 -27.22 16.88
CA ASN A 282 16.20 -27.12 18.25
C ASN A 282 15.19 -28.22 18.63
N ILE A 283 14.50 -28.84 17.67
CA ILE A 283 13.56 -29.96 17.92
C ILE A 283 14.30 -31.31 18.07
N VAL A 284 15.51 -31.43 17.52
CA VAL A 284 16.28 -32.70 17.52
C VAL A 284 17.11 -32.90 18.81
N SER A 285 17.16 -31.93 19.73
CA SER A 285 17.86 -32.06 21.03
C SER A 285 16.96 -32.22 22.29
N PRO A 286 16.07 -33.22 22.42
CA PRO A 286 15.43 -33.53 23.70
C PRO A 286 16.10 -34.66 24.51
N ASN A 287 17.25 -35.20 24.11
CA ASN A 287 17.98 -36.24 24.86
C ASN A 287 19.34 -35.75 25.38
N GLY A 288 19.33 -34.66 26.15
CA GLY A 288 20.42 -34.31 27.06
C GLY A 288 20.22 -35.00 28.40
N ASN A 289 20.94 -36.10 28.61
CA ASN A 289 21.32 -36.71 29.90
C ASN A 289 20.66 -36.14 31.17
N TYR A 290 19.66 -36.84 31.69
CA TYR A 290 19.46 -36.90 33.14
C TYR A 290 20.48 -37.88 33.72
N GLY A 291 21.66 -37.36 34.07
CA GLY A 291 22.53 -38.02 35.03
C GLY A 291 21.89 -37.90 36.41
N ILE A 292 21.39 -39.00 36.94
CA ILE A 292 21.09 -39.17 38.37
C ILE A 292 21.84 -40.43 38.82
N PHE A 293 22.58 -40.21 39.91
CA PHE A 293 23.34 -41.11 40.78
C PHE A 293 22.95 -42.59 40.80
#